data_AF-A0A847HUS9-F1
#
_entry.id   AF-A0A847HUS9-F1
#
_cell.length_a   1.000
_cell.length_b   1.000
_cell.length_c   1.000
_cell.angle_alpha   90.00
_cell.angle_beta   90.00
_cell.angle_gamma   90.00
#
_symmetry.space_group_name_H-M   'P 1'
#
loop_
_entity.id
_entity.type
_entity.pdbx_description
1 polymer ?
#
loop_
_entity_poly.entity_id
_entity_poly.type
_entity_poly.pdbx_seq_one_letter_code
_entity_poly.pdbx_strand_id
1 'polypeptide(L)' 'LLQAGLDVTPVITHTFAADDYQSAFDAMRSGRCGKVILDWS' A
#
# COMPACT_ATOMS: atom_id res chain seq x y z
N LEU A 1 -11.39 2.06 15.86
CA LEU A 1 -10.12 1.32 15.63
C LEU A 1 -9.03 2.24 15.07
N LEU A 2 -9.18 2.83 13.88
CA LEU A 2 -8.19 3.81 13.37
C LEU A 2 -8.21 5.15 14.13
N GLN A 3 -9.37 5.58 14.63
CA GLN A 3 -9.53 6.83 15.40
C GLN A 3 -9.05 6.75 16.86
N ALA A 4 -8.59 5.59 17.33
CA ALA A 4 -8.18 5.37 18.72
C ALA A 4 -6.65 5.46 18.94
N GLY A 5 -5.91 6.03 17.98
CA GLY A 5 -4.46 6.19 18.08
C GLY A 5 -3.63 5.00 17.58
N LEU A 6 -4.25 4.05 16.87
CA LEU A 6 -3.50 2.97 16.22
C LEU A 6 -2.82 3.53 14.95
N ASP A 7 -1.51 3.76 15.03
CA ASP A 7 -0.71 4.10 13.86
C ASP A 7 -0.55 2.87 12.94
N VAL A 8 -1.14 2.96 11.76
CA VAL A 8 -1.08 1.92 10.71
C VAL A 8 -0.01 2.22 9.66
N THR A 9 0.71 3.33 9.79
CA THR A 9 1.83 3.69 8.89
C THR A 9 2.86 2.56 8.77
N PRO A 10 3.26 1.85 9.85
CA PRO A 10 4.29 0.81 9.76
C PRO A 10 3.92 -0.40 8.90
N VAL A 11 2.63 -0.66 8.66
CA VAL A 11 2.20 -1.80 7.83
C VAL A 11 2.14 -1.45 6.35
N ILE A 12 2.16 -0.16 6.00
CA ILE A 12 2.19 0.33 4.62
C ILE A 12 3.63 0.28 4.12
N THR A 13 3.86 -0.53 3.09
CA THR A 13 5.21 -0.76 2.55
C THR A 13 5.43 -0.09 1.20
N HIS A 14 4.36 0.10 0.44
CA HIS A 14 4.43 0.72 -0.88
C HIS A 14 3.18 1.57 -1.13
N THR A 15 3.38 2.70 -1.81
CA THR A 15 2.34 3.56 -2.33
C THR A 15 2.65 3.84 -3.79
N PHE A 16 1.66 3.65 -4.66
CA PHE A 16 1.75 3.91 -6.09
C PHE A 16 0.62 4.85 -6.51
N ALA A 17 0.82 5.63 -7.57
CA ALA A 17 -0.30 6.28 -8.25
C ALA A 17 -1.25 5.21 -8.82
N ALA A 18 -2.55 5.50 -8.91
CA ALA A 18 -3.54 4.58 -9.45
C ALA A 18 -3.23 4.19 -10.90
N ASP A 19 -2.64 5.12 -11.68
CA ASP A 19 -2.21 4.87 -13.05
C ASP A 19 -1.05 3.85 -13.13
N ASP A 20 -0.28 3.70 -12.05
CA ASP A 20 0.81 2.72 -11.90
C ASP A 20 0.33 1.38 -11.30
N TYR A 21 -0.95 1.04 -11.46
CA TYR A 21 -1.55 -0.17 -10.89
C TYR A 21 -0.76 -1.44 -11.22
N GLN A 22 -0.19 -1.55 -12.43
CA GLN A 22 0.57 -2.72 -12.85
C GLN A 22 1.78 -2.97 -11.93
N SER A 23 2.55 -1.93 -11.62
CA SER A 23 3.70 -2.00 -10.71
C SER A 23 3.28 -2.39 -9.28
N ALA A 24 2.12 -1.90 -8.83
CA ALA A 24 1.56 -2.26 -7.54
C ALA A 24 1.19 -3.75 -7.46
N PHE A 25 0.57 -4.30 -8.51
CA PHE A 25 0.24 -5.72 -8.59
C PHE A 25 1.48 -6.61 -8.70
N ASP A 26 2.52 -6.17 -9.41
CA ASP A 26 3.78 -6.90 -9.50
C ASP A 26 4.49 -6.97 -8.14
N ALA A 27 4.48 -5.86 -7.38
CA ALA A 27 4.98 -5.83 -6.00
C ALA A 27 4.22 -6.81 -5.10
N MET A 28 2.88 -6.85 -5.20
CA MET A 28 2.03 -7.80 -4.48
C MET A 28 2.35 -9.26 -4.86
N ARG A 29 2.48 -9.54 -6.15
CA ARG A 29 2.80 -10.88 -6.67
C ARG A 29 4.18 -11.36 -6.23
N SER A 30 5.13 -10.46 -6.03
CA SER A 30 6.48 -10.79 -5.59
C SER A 30 6.54 -11.39 -4.17
N GLY A 31 5.49 -11.21 -3.38
CA GLY A 31 5.44 -11.58 -1.96
C GLY A 31 6.35 -10.74 -1.06
N ARG A 32 7.04 -9.73 -1.60
CA ARG A 32 7.95 -8.83 -0.87
C ARG A 32 7.30 -7.48 -0.57
N CYS A 33 6.04 -7.49 -0.16
CA CYS A 33 5.33 -6.31 0.33
C CYS A 33 4.47 -6.66 1.54
N GLY A 34 4.23 -5.68 2.41
CA GLY A 34 3.24 -5.77 3.48
C GLY A 34 1.88 -5.33 2.95
N LYS A 35 1.56 -4.05 3.13
CA LYS A 35 0.39 -3.40 2.51
C LYS A 35 0.81 -2.47 1.38
N VAL A 36 0.07 -2.51 0.27
CA VAL A 36 0.23 -1.64 -0.89
C VAL A 36 -0.99 -0.72 -0.98
N ILE A 37 -0.77 0.57 -1.23
CA ILE A 37 -1.82 1.57 -1.45
C ILE A 37 -1.75 2.08 -2.88
N LEU A 38 -2.90 2.18 -3.53
CA LEU A 38 -3.08 2.94 -4.76
C LEU A 38 -3.68 4.30 -4.41
N ASP A 39 -2.98 5.36 -4.81
CA ASP A 39 -3.42 6.74 -4.64
C ASP A 39 -4.19 7.21 -5.89
N TRP A 40 -5.40 7.70 -5.67
CA TRP A 40 -6.34 8.11 -6.73
C TRP A 40 -6.49 9.63 -6.81
N SER A 41 -5.67 10.37 -6.05
CA SER A 41 -5.75 11.83 -5.89
C SER A 41 -5.14 12.61 -7.04
#